data_AF-A0A6B9YAE0-F1
#
_entry.id   AF-A0A6B9YAE0-F1
#
_cell.length_a   1.000
_cell.length_b   1.000
_cell.length_c   1.000
_cell.angle_alpha   90.00
_cell.angle_beta   90.00
_cell.angle_gamma   90.00
#
_symmetry.space_group_name_H-M   'P 1'
#
loop_
_entity.id
_entity.type
_entity.pdbx_description
1 polymer ?
#
loop_
_entity_poly.entity_id
_entity_poly.type
_entity_poly.pdbx_seq_one_letter_code
_entity_poly.pdbx_strand_id
1 'polypeptide(L)'
;MGYTEELKALRKSLRIKEDIKGLTHTINKKCPIFPFPTRNPERAKFSRGFDGVTGEFARIVSGNVLDQEIEMESVIKKVSDTVNPDERDLPYFNRLIRMFLSDNLKTMKIFHPHIYQYIPLTSGKEAKGETNIAVFIRDVLLQNESYIQEFFTKSKTDHLMSKLILDQLDYLKEKNHTKRYHMMMPMISDLFEEDIKFLMQHKDYFIEYINMFLAYYYFFYITQLTLKLNQTKKADFHSVNEVVYTLDWEGASKSRIGYERGYQRIKDAAKNILVHNNCLEHLNFLLDTTTAKSYEGIREIFQDLSEDEKQDFLNVLKSWIGEYRYHVSLLPLETLADDFDGLVDQLFLSLDEGVPKETKTRFALSIEEIGKRYFLKTRGILGYMLNISQDFLLLLTTISVKDERKSLKDVFREFEKRGVFFDRHSQDEVVQLFDKLNLLDKKSDSGDAQYVKPVL
;
A
#
# COMPACT_ATOMS: atom_id res chain seq x y z
N MET A 1 -15.55 27.97 -20.65
CA MET A 1 -14.42 28.23 -19.74
C MET A 1 -13.14 28.16 -20.58
N GLY A 2 -12.30 29.19 -20.60
CA GLY A 2 -11.11 29.16 -21.45
C GLY A 2 -10.01 28.31 -20.82
N TYR A 3 -9.85 27.05 -21.23
CA TYR A 3 -8.86 26.08 -20.72
C TYR A 3 -7.37 26.44 -20.96
N THR A 4 -7.09 27.71 -21.22
CA THR A 4 -5.76 28.21 -21.61
C THR A 4 -4.78 28.16 -20.43
N GLU A 5 -5.23 28.45 -19.22
CA GLU A 5 -4.37 28.43 -18.03
C GLU A 5 -4.07 27.00 -17.56
N GLU A 6 -5.05 26.11 -17.67
CA GLU A 6 -4.97 24.68 -17.38
C GLU A 6 -3.96 24.00 -18.32
N LEU A 7 -4.04 24.32 -19.61
CA LEU A 7 -3.09 23.83 -20.61
C LEU A 7 -1.68 24.37 -20.37
N LYS A 8 -1.53 25.66 -20.00
CA LYS A 8 -0.23 26.22 -19.59
C LYS A 8 0.32 25.52 -18.34
N ALA A 9 -0.52 25.21 -17.36
CA ALA A 9 -0.13 24.49 -16.15
C ALA A 9 0.36 23.07 -16.48
N LEU A 10 -0.33 22.36 -17.39
CA LEU A 10 0.10 21.05 -17.89
C LEU A 10 1.43 21.11 -18.64
N ARG A 11 1.61 22.06 -19.55
CA ARG A 11 2.89 22.27 -20.26
C ARG A 11 4.04 22.52 -19.29
N LYS A 12 3.81 23.37 -18.29
CA LYS A 12 4.79 23.68 -17.24
C LYS A 12 5.13 22.45 -16.41
N SER A 13 4.15 21.62 -16.06
CA SER A 13 4.40 20.38 -15.30
C SER A 13 5.28 19.41 -16.09
N LEU A 14 5.05 19.30 -17.40
CA LEU A 14 5.82 18.49 -18.34
C LEU A 14 7.13 19.15 -18.81
N ARG A 15 7.46 20.34 -18.30
CA ARG A 15 8.68 21.10 -18.63
C ARG A 15 8.86 21.35 -20.14
N ILE A 16 7.74 21.53 -20.85
CA ILE A 16 7.75 21.92 -22.26
C ILE A 16 8.30 23.35 -22.37
N LYS A 17 9.15 23.58 -23.36
CA LYS A 17 9.73 24.89 -23.68
C LYS A 17 9.28 25.30 -25.09
N GLU A 18 8.99 26.59 -25.28
CA GLU A 18 8.34 27.11 -26.49
C GLU A 18 9.11 26.82 -27.80
N ASP A 19 10.44 26.62 -27.73
CA ASP A 19 11.29 26.40 -28.91
C ASP A 19 12.06 25.07 -28.93
N ILE A 20 11.76 24.14 -28.01
CA ILE A 20 12.48 22.86 -27.93
C ILE A 20 11.49 21.71 -28.07
N LYS A 21 11.67 20.92 -29.14
CA LYS A 21 10.93 19.67 -29.32
C LYS A 21 11.36 18.66 -28.27
N GLY A 22 10.53 18.50 -27.25
CA GLY A 22 10.68 17.49 -26.21
C GLY A 22 9.84 17.82 -24.98
N LEU A 23 9.63 16.82 -24.13
CA LEU A 23 8.99 16.99 -22.83
C LEU A 23 9.62 16.06 -21.79
N THR A 24 9.38 16.34 -20.52
CA THR A 24 9.76 15.47 -19.41
C THR A 24 8.52 15.08 -18.63
N HIS A 25 8.13 13.81 -18.68
CA HIS A 25 7.02 13.32 -17.87
C HIS A 25 7.29 13.54 -16.37
N THR A 26 6.31 14.15 -15.71
CA THR A 26 6.22 14.21 -14.26
C THR A 26 4.98 13.46 -13.80
N ILE A 27 5.06 12.84 -12.62
CA ILE A 27 3.95 12.12 -12.01
C ILE A 27 3.62 12.71 -10.64
N ASN A 28 2.44 12.39 -10.13
CA ASN A 28 2.01 12.68 -8.76
C ASN A 28 1.98 14.19 -8.47
N LYS A 29 1.50 15.03 -9.41
CA LYS A 29 1.29 16.48 -9.18
C LYS A 29 -0.17 16.78 -8.86
N LYS A 30 -1.08 16.49 -9.80
CA LYS A 30 -2.54 16.54 -9.68
C LYS A 30 -3.13 15.13 -9.46
N CYS A 31 -2.44 14.07 -9.85
CA CYS A 31 -2.90 12.68 -9.67
C CYS A 31 -1.92 11.80 -8.86
N PRO A 32 -1.64 12.12 -7.58
CA PRO A 32 -0.80 11.27 -6.73
C PRO A 32 -1.57 10.06 -6.20
N ILE A 33 -1.59 8.98 -6.98
CA ILE A 33 -2.37 7.75 -6.68
C ILE A 33 -1.52 6.49 -6.45
N PHE A 34 -0.20 6.58 -6.73
CA PHE A 34 0.76 5.52 -6.41
C PHE A 34 2.02 6.08 -5.74
N PRO A 35 2.59 5.38 -4.72
CA PRO A 35 3.83 5.80 -4.08
C PRO A 35 5.09 5.42 -4.86
N PHE A 36 4.96 5.00 -6.11
CA PHE A 36 6.04 4.39 -6.86
C PHE A 36 7.08 5.45 -7.28
N PRO A 37 8.36 5.24 -6.96
CA PRO A 37 9.41 6.11 -7.45
C PRO A 37 9.72 5.80 -8.91
N THR A 38 10.07 6.84 -9.67
CA THR A 38 10.51 6.70 -11.07
C THR A 38 12.03 6.60 -11.21
N ARG A 39 12.79 6.92 -10.16
CA ARG A 39 14.26 6.93 -10.15
C ARG A 39 14.83 5.69 -9.47
N ASN A 40 15.85 5.10 -10.07
CA ASN A 40 16.68 4.07 -9.43
C ASN A 40 17.81 4.76 -8.62
N PRO A 41 18.13 4.35 -7.37
CA PRO A 41 17.57 3.27 -6.56
C PRO A 41 16.63 3.76 -5.46
N GLU A 42 15.65 4.62 -5.78
CA GLU A 42 14.68 5.08 -4.78
C GLU A 42 13.58 4.05 -4.45
N ARG A 43 13.45 2.99 -5.26
CA ARG A 43 12.47 1.91 -5.07
C ARG A 43 12.85 1.04 -3.89
N ALA A 44 11.95 0.92 -2.91
CA ALA A 44 12.12 0.04 -1.77
C ALA A 44 12.14 -1.43 -2.21
N LYS A 45 13.15 -2.17 -1.77
CA LYS A 45 13.28 -3.62 -2.02
C LYS A 45 12.93 -4.48 -0.81
N PHE A 46 12.60 -3.85 0.32
CA PHE A 46 12.16 -4.54 1.55
C PHE A 46 13.18 -5.58 2.06
N SER A 47 14.47 -5.28 1.92
CA SER A 47 15.57 -6.15 2.38
C SER A 47 15.53 -6.39 3.90
N ARG A 48 15.11 -5.37 4.66
CA ARG A 48 14.80 -5.42 6.10
C ARG A 48 13.33 -5.74 6.39
N GLY A 49 12.60 -6.30 5.42
CA GLY A 49 11.15 -6.43 5.54
C GLY A 49 10.43 -5.08 5.46
N PHE A 50 9.36 -4.92 6.24
CA PHE A 50 8.48 -3.74 6.22
C PHE A 50 8.80 -2.76 7.36
N ASP A 51 9.80 -3.07 8.20
CA ASP A 51 10.17 -2.32 9.41
C ASP A 51 10.33 -0.82 9.17
N GLY A 52 11.06 -0.43 8.11
CA GLY A 52 11.29 0.98 7.79
C GLY A 52 9.99 1.71 7.45
N VAL A 53 9.09 1.05 6.71
CA VAL A 53 7.76 1.61 6.37
C VAL A 53 6.89 1.69 7.62
N THR A 54 6.84 0.65 8.45
CA THR A 54 6.06 0.63 9.69
C THR A 54 6.54 1.70 10.68
N GLY A 55 7.85 1.87 10.82
CA GLY A 55 8.40 2.89 11.70
C GLY A 55 8.09 4.30 11.22
N GLU A 56 8.20 4.54 9.92
CA GLU A 56 7.83 5.82 9.33
C GLU A 56 6.32 6.07 9.40
N PHE A 57 5.49 5.05 9.17
CA PHE A 57 4.05 5.12 9.36
C PHE A 57 3.70 5.52 10.81
N ALA A 58 4.29 4.84 11.80
CA ALA A 58 4.09 5.13 13.22
C ALA A 58 4.47 6.58 13.60
N ARG A 59 5.61 7.08 13.11
CA ARG A 59 6.01 8.49 13.30
C ARG A 59 5.00 9.44 12.70
N ILE A 60 4.65 9.18 11.45
CA ILE A 60 3.80 10.03 10.65
C ILE A 60 2.40 10.18 11.26
N VAL A 61 1.76 9.08 11.64
CA VAL A 61 0.43 9.10 12.28
C VAL A 61 0.48 9.68 13.70
N SER A 62 1.65 9.67 14.33
CA SER A 62 1.86 10.29 15.64
C SER A 62 2.14 11.80 15.56
N GLY A 63 2.28 12.36 14.35
CA GLY A 63 2.67 13.76 14.16
C GLY A 63 4.15 14.02 14.45
N ASN A 64 5.02 13.01 14.30
CA ASN A 64 6.42 13.05 14.68
C ASN A 64 7.39 12.86 13.50
N VAL A 65 8.66 13.17 13.74
CA VAL A 65 9.83 12.80 12.94
C VAL A 65 10.96 12.35 13.87
N LEU A 66 11.83 11.47 13.39
CA LEU A 66 13.01 11.03 14.14
C LEU A 66 14.08 12.13 14.13
N ASP A 67 14.53 12.55 15.31
CA ASP A 67 15.60 13.56 15.45
C ASP A 67 16.99 12.93 15.37
N GLN A 68 17.15 11.78 16.03
CA GLN A 68 18.40 11.03 16.06
C GLN A 68 18.10 9.53 16.18
N GLU A 69 18.97 8.69 15.61
CA GLU A 69 18.87 7.25 15.78
C GLU A 69 19.14 6.86 17.24
N ILE A 70 18.46 5.82 17.73
CA ILE A 70 18.68 5.31 19.08
C ILE A 70 20.01 4.57 19.15
N GLU A 71 20.88 5.00 20.05
CA GLU A 71 21.99 4.20 20.55
C GLU A 71 21.58 3.45 21.82
N MET A 72 21.55 2.11 21.78
CA MET A 72 21.13 1.28 22.92
C MET A 72 21.98 1.55 24.18
N GLU A 73 23.29 1.76 24.03
CA GLU A 73 24.18 2.09 25.16
C GLU A 73 23.79 3.40 25.83
N SER A 74 23.35 4.40 25.05
CA SER A 74 22.87 5.66 25.58
C SER A 74 21.60 5.46 26.40
N VAL A 75 20.67 4.63 25.92
CA VAL A 75 19.44 4.28 26.66
C VAL A 75 19.78 3.54 27.96
N ILE A 76 20.65 2.52 27.90
CA ILE A 76 21.08 1.76 29.08
C ILE A 76 21.70 2.71 30.11
N LYS A 77 22.61 3.60 29.68
CA LYS A 77 23.24 4.58 30.56
C LYS A 77 22.21 5.49 31.22
N LYS A 78 21.28 6.07 30.46
CA LYS A 78 20.22 6.94 31.00
C LYS A 78 19.33 6.23 32.02
N VAL A 79 18.96 4.97 31.75
CA VAL A 79 18.18 4.15 32.69
C VAL A 79 18.98 3.89 33.97
N SER A 80 20.26 3.54 33.85
CA SER A 80 21.14 3.29 34.99
C SER A 80 21.42 4.55 35.81
N ASP A 81 21.61 5.70 35.18
CA ASP A 81 21.77 6.99 35.85
C ASP A 81 20.48 7.36 36.62
N THR A 82 19.30 6.99 36.10
CA THR A 82 18.01 7.24 36.74
C THR A 82 17.77 6.33 37.96
N VAL A 83 18.11 5.04 37.84
CA VAL A 83 17.93 4.06 38.92
C VAL A 83 19.02 4.18 39.98
N ASN A 84 20.22 4.60 39.58
CA ASN A 84 21.41 4.73 40.41
C ASN A 84 21.69 3.47 41.27
N PRO A 85 21.89 2.29 40.63
CA PRO A 85 22.21 1.06 41.36
C PRO A 85 23.59 1.15 42.02
N ASP A 86 23.79 0.38 43.10
CA ASP A 86 25.10 0.24 43.74
C ASP A 86 26.19 -0.15 42.72
N GLU A 87 27.42 0.35 42.90
CA GLU A 87 28.54 0.10 41.96
C GLU A 87 28.79 -1.40 41.70
N ARG A 88 28.56 -2.24 42.72
CA ARG A 88 28.69 -3.70 42.62
C ARG A 88 27.62 -4.34 41.73
N ASP A 89 26.43 -3.74 41.68
CA ASP A 89 25.26 -4.26 40.98
C ASP A 89 25.10 -3.66 39.57
N LEU A 90 25.72 -2.51 39.31
CA LEU A 90 25.67 -1.80 38.03
C LEU A 90 25.96 -2.71 36.80
N PRO A 91 26.97 -3.60 36.80
CA PRO A 91 27.21 -4.50 35.66
C PRO A 91 26.04 -5.48 35.41
N TYR A 92 25.43 -5.99 36.48
CA TYR A 92 24.29 -6.91 36.41
C TYR A 92 23.03 -6.19 35.96
N PHE A 93 22.79 -4.99 36.48
CA PHE A 93 21.67 -4.14 36.08
C PHE A 93 21.77 -3.78 34.59
N ASN A 94 22.93 -3.29 34.11
CA ASN A 94 23.16 -2.99 32.69
C ASN A 94 22.91 -4.22 31.79
N ARG A 95 23.34 -5.40 32.23
CA ARG A 95 23.09 -6.65 31.50
C ARG A 95 21.60 -6.98 31.43
N LEU A 96 20.85 -6.76 32.50
CA LEU A 96 19.41 -6.98 32.55
C LEU A 96 18.68 -6.05 31.58
N ILE A 97 18.98 -4.74 31.59
CA ILE A 97 18.41 -3.78 30.64
C ILE A 97 18.72 -4.19 29.20
N ARG A 98 19.97 -4.57 28.93
CA ARG A 98 20.41 -5.01 27.60
C ARG A 98 19.63 -6.23 27.11
N MET A 99 19.44 -7.24 27.95
CA MET A 99 18.65 -8.43 27.62
C MET A 99 17.17 -8.11 27.39
N PHE A 100 16.64 -7.10 28.07
CA PHE A 100 15.27 -6.64 27.83
C PHE A 100 15.14 -5.87 26.51
N LEU A 101 16.12 -5.02 26.20
CA LEU A 101 16.13 -4.16 25.00
C LEU A 101 16.40 -4.93 23.72
N SER A 102 17.13 -6.05 23.73
CA SER A 102 17.53 -6.73 22.51
C SER A 102 17.81 -8.22 22.72
N ASP A 103 17.22 -9.07 21.88
CA ASP A 103 17.49 -10.51 21.86
C ASP A 103 18.79 -10.84 21.09
N ASN A 104 19.21 -9.98 20.15
CA ASN A 104 20.34 -10.23 19.23
C ASN A 104 21.47 -9.19 19.35
N LEU A 105 21.38 -8.26 20.30
CA LEU A 105 22.29 -7.14 20.55
C LEU A 105 22.47 -6.16 19.38
N LYS A 106 21.64 -6.25 18.33
CA LYS A 106 21.71 -5.40 17.13
C LYS A 106 20.48 -4.53 16.97
N THR A 107 19.31 -5.04 17.30
CA THR A 107 18.03 -4.36 17.08
C THR A 107 17.24 -4.29 18.37
N MET A 108 16.63 -3.13 18.62
CA MET A 108 15.73 -2.96 19.76
C MET A 108 14.49 -3.82 19.59
N LYS A 109 14.17 -4.63 20.60
CA LYS A 109 12.95 -5.42 20.69
C LYS A 109 11.77 -4.48 20.82
N ILE A 110 10.71 -4.76 20.07
CA ILE A 110 9.45 -4.04 20.19
C ILE A 110 8.63 -4.70 21.30
N PHE A 111 8.61 -4.08 22.48
CA PHE A 111 7.76 -4.50 23.62
C PHE A 111 6.62 -3.50 23.90
N HIS A 112 6.56 -2.40 23.14
CA HIS A 112 5.51 -1.40 23.23
C HIS A 112 5.33 -0.70 21.87
N PRO A 113 4.09 -0.40 21.41
CA PRO A 113 3.85 0.25 20.12
C PRO A 113 4.64 1.53 19.89
N HIS A 114 4.79 2.38 20.92
CA HIS A 114 5.62 3.60 20.86
C HIS A 114 7.02 3.39 20.26
N ILE A 115 7.63 2.22 20.45
CA ILE A 115 9.00 1.93 19.98
C ILE A 115 9.09 1.92 18.45
N TYR A 116 8.00 1.62 17.73
CA TYR A 116 7.98 1.68 16.26
C TYR A 116 8.43 3.05 15.73
N GLN A 117 8.12 4.14 16.44
CA GLN A 117 8.49 5.49 16.04
C GLN A 117 10.01 5.70 15.93
N TYR A 118 10.81 4.82 16.54
CA TYR A 118 12.28 4.89 16.53
C TYR A 118 12.94 3.91 15.56
N ILE A 119 12.16 3.10 14.82
CA ILE A 119 12.71 2.21 13.81
C ILE A 119 13.16 3.07 12.60
N PRO A 120 14.46 3.11 12.26
CA PRO A 120 14.94 3.94 11.17
C PRO A 120 14.55 3.34 9.82
N LEU A 121 14.42 4.22 8.83
CA LEU A 121 14.33 3.84 7.42
C LEU A 121 15.58 3.04 6.98
N THR A 122 15.48 2.33 5.87
CA THR A 122 16.63 1.71 5.22
C THR A 122 17.62 2.77 4.76
N SER A 123 18.92 2.50 4.90
CA SER A 123 19.96 3.45 4.50
C SER A 123 20.00 3.72 2.99
N GLY A 124 20.47 4.90 2.61
CA GLY A 124 20.60 5.30 1.21
C GLY A 124 19.30 5.78 0.58
N LYS A 125 19.17 5.61 -0.74
CA LYS A 125 18.05 6.20 -1.51
C LYS A 125 16.74 5.42 -1.40
N GLU A 126 16.78 4.14 -0.99
CA GLU A 126 15.58 3.30 -0.80
C GLU A 126 14.67 3.86 0.31
N ALA A 127 15.22 4.59 1.29
CA ALA A 127 14.50 5.33 2.32
C ALA A 127 13.32 6.15 1.75
N LYS A 128 13.53 6.78 0.59
CA LYS A 128 12.51 7.62 -0.05
C LYS A 128 11.32 6.81 -0.54
N GLY A 129 11.55 5.58 -1.02
CA GLY A 129 10.49 4.65 -1.38
C GLY A 129 9.69 4.23 -0.15
N GLU A 130 10.38 3.89 0.94
CA GLU A 130 9.73 3.54 2.20
C GLU A 130 8.90 4.70 2.77
N THR A 131 9.43 5.93 2.76
CA THR A 131 8.69 7.13 3.15
C THR A 131 7.45 7.34 2.29
N ASN A 132 7.57 7.21 0.96
CA ASN A 132 6.41 7.38 0.08
C ASN A 132 5.32 6.34 0.38
N ILE A 133 5.70 5.09 0.66
CA ILE A 133 4.76 4.02 1.00
C ILE A 133 4.09 4.31 2.36
N ALA A 134 4.84 4.73 3.37
CA ALA A 134 4.29 5.07 4.68
C ALA A 134 3.29 6.23 4.60
N VAL A 135 3.66 7.31 3.87
CA VAL A 135 2.76 8.44 3.61
C VAL A 135 1.53 7.97 2.83
N PHE A 136 1.69 7.09 1.84
CA PHE A 136 0.57 6.54 1.08
C PHE A 136 -0.40 5.73 1.95
N ILE A 137 0.09 4.83 2.80
CA ILE A 137 -0.74 4.06 3.73
C ILE A 137 -1.54 5.02 4.62
N ARG A 138 -0.88 6.02 5.21
CA ARG A 138 -1.55 7.02 6.06
C ARG A 138 -2.59 7.83 5.29
N ASP A 139 -2.26 8.34 4.10
CA ASP A 139 -3.14 9.22 3.35
C ASP A 139 -4.35 8.50 2.72
N VAL A 140 -4.15 7.23 2.32
CA VAL A 140 -5.11 6.46 1.52
C VAL A 140 -5.94 5.51 2.37
N LEU A 141 -5.34 4.87 3.38
CA LEU A 141 -6.00 3.82 4.17
C LEU A 141 -6.57 4.34 5.50
N LEU A 142 -6.12 5.50 5.99
CA LEU A 142 -6.69 6.15 7.18
C LEU A 142 -7.52 7.39 6.80
N GLN A 143 -8.74 7.43 7.31
CA GLN A 143 -9.61 8.61 7.25
C GLN A 143 -9.35 9.53 8.46
N ASN A 144 -9.10 8.95 9.64
CA ASN A 144 -8.81 9.65 10.89
C ASN A 144 -7.57 9.08 11.60
N GLU A 145 -6.69 9.97 12.07
CA GLU A 145 -5.43 9.61 12.73
C GLU A 145 -5.50 9.65 14.27
N SER A 146 -6.55 10.21 14.87
CA SER A 146 -6.61 10.46 16.33
C SER A 146 -6.47 9.21 17.20
N TYR A 147 -7.22 8.15 16.91
CA TYR A 147 -7.19 6.92 17.71
C TYR A 147 -5.85 6.17 17.58
N ILE A 148 -5.23 6.22 16.40
CA ILE A 148 -3.95 5.55 16.14
C ILE A 148 -2.79 6.37 16.70
N GLN A 149 -2.88 7.70 16.67
CA GLN A 149 -1.94 8.60 17.34
C GLN A 149 -1.87 8.29 18.84
N GLU A 150 -3.03 8.17 19.51
CA GLU A 150 -3.09 7.82 20.93
C GLU A 150 -2.41 6.47 21.22
N PHE A 151 -2.64 5.47 20.38
CA PHE A 151 -2.06 4.13 20.53
C PHE A 151 -0.53 4.10 20.49
N PHE A 152 0.09 4.98 19.69
CA PHE A 152 1.54 5.08 19.58
C PHE A 152 2.18 5.99 20.64
N THR A 153 1.42 6.62 21.53
CA THR A 153 1.97 7.39 22.66
C THR A 153 2.67 6.49 23.69
N LYS A 154 3.40 7.08 24.65
CA LYS A 154 3.88 6.37 25.85
C LYS A 154 2.69 6.04 26.77
N SER A 155 1.79 5.18 26.30
CA SER A 155 0.61 4.75 27.06
C SER A 155 1.05 4.04 28.36
N LYS A 156 0.19 4.06 29.39
CA LYS A 156 0.51 3.39 30.66
C LYS A 156 0.78 1.90 30.41
N THR A 157 1.99 1.46 30.76
CA THR A 157 2.38 0.06 30.86
C THR A 157 2.53 -0.30 32.33
N ASP A 158 1.99 -1.44 32.74
CA ASP A 158 2.14 -1.93 34.12
C ASP A 158 3.54 -2.53 34.36
N HIS A 159 4.31 -2.77 33.29
CA HIS A 159 5.64 -3.34 33.37
C HIS A 159 6.69 -2.27 33.67
N LEU A 160 7.24 -2.29 34.89
CA LEU A 160 8.19 -1.29 35.39
C LEU A 160 9.39 -1.06 34.45
N MET A 161 9.96 -2.14 33.90
CA MET A 161 11.10 -2.03 32.98
C MET A 161 10.74 -1.30 31.69
N SER A 162 9.54 -1.59 31.16
CA SER A 162 9.04 -0.97 29.94
C SER A 162 8.87 0.53 30.17
N LYS A 163 8.30 0.91 31.31
CA LYS A 163 8.15 2.31 31.72
C LYS A 163 9.51 3.02 31.84
N LEU A 164 10.44 2.44 32.60
CA LEU A 164 11.79 3.01 32.79
C LEU A 164 12.48 3.27 31.45
N ILE A 165 12.39 2.35 30.50
CA ILE A 165 13.01 2.50 29.18
C ILE A 165 12.28 3.55 28.34
N LEU A 166 10.94 3.48 28.26
CA LEU A 166 10.13 4.41 27.47
C LEU A 166 10.34 5.87 27.92
N ASP A 167 10.49 6.10 29.22
CA ASP A 167 10.73 7.43 29.78
C ASP A 167 12.09 8.02 29.34
N GLN A 168 13.05 7.20 28.89
CA GLN A 168 14.34 7.67 28.37
C GLN A 168 14.38 7.87 26.84
N LEU A 169 13.28 7.52 26.14
CA LEU A 169 13.16 7.69 24.69
C LEU A 169 12.53 9.05 24.36
N ASP A 170 13.37 10.05 24.11
CA ASP A 170 12.94 11.43 23.81
C ASP A 170 13.54 11.97 22.50
N TYR A 171 13.74 11.08 21.53
CA TYR A 171 14.41 11.37 20.25
C TYR A 171 13.44 11.68 19.10
N LEU A 172 12.23 12.12 19.43
CA LEU A 172 11.18 12.50 18.47
C LEU A 172 10.95 14.00 18.52
N LYS A 173 10.70 14.59 17.34
CA LYS A 173 10.27 15.98 17.19
C LYS A 173 8.91 16.03 16.53
N GLU A 174 8.07 16.94 16.99
CA GLU A 174 6.77 17.19 16.36
C GLU A 174 6.96 17.72 14.94
N LYS A 175 6.16 17.20 14.02
CA LYS A 175 6.10 17.62 12.62
C LYS A 175 4.70 17.44 12.07
N ASN A 176 4.13 18.53 11.59
CA ASN A 176 2.90 18.48 10.81
C ASN A 176 3.17 17.86 9.44
N HIS A 177 2.35 16.88 9.09
CA HIS A 177 2.43 16.19 7.81
C HIS A 177 1.20 16.52 6.97
N THR A 178 1.40 16.87 5.70
CA THR A 178 0.31 17.18 4.77
C THR A 178 -0.08 15.94 3.98
N LYS A 179 -1.38 15.74 3.75
CA LYS A 179 -1.87 14.71 2.83
C LYS A 179 -1.31 14.94 1.43
N ARG A 180 -0.81 13.87 0.82
CA ARG A 180 -0.20 13.85 -0.51
C ARG A 180 -0.93 12.92 -1.46
N TYR A 181 -1.27 11.70 -1.03
CA TYR A 181 -1.91 10.71 -1.88
C TYR A 181 -3.43 10.74 -1.74
N HIS A 182 -4.13 10.31 -2.79
CA HIS A 182 -5.59 10.33 -2.83
C HIS A 182 -6.18 8.92 -2.82
N MET A 183 -7.20 8.75 -2.01
CA MET A 183 -8.02 7.55 -1.93
C MET A 183 -8.98 7.48 -3.13
N MET A 184 -9.03 6.31 -3.77
CA MET A 184 -9.88 5.98 -4.92
C MET A 184 -10.82 4.80 -4.64
N MET A 185 -10.54 4.00 -3.61
CA MET A 185 -11.35 2.83 -3.25
C MET A 185 -11.65 2.85 -1.74
N PRO A 186 -12.64 3.66 -1.31
CA PRO A 186 -12.95 3.85 0.12
C PRO A 186 -13.23 2.54 0.86
N MET A 187 -13.87 1.59 0.19
CA MET A 187 -14.16 0.25 0.71
C MET A 187 -12.95 -0.51 1.28
N ILE A 188 -11.76 -0.33 0.71
CA ILE A 188 -10.53 -0.99 1.20
C ILE A 188 -10.02 -0.26 2.45
N SER A 189 -10.16 1.07 2.47
CA SER A 189 -9.77 1.90 3.59
C SER A 189 -10.70 1.71 4.79
N ASP A 190 -11.99 1.54 4.56
CA ASP A 190 -12.98 1.18 5.59
C ASP A 190 -12.62 -0.16 6.24
N LEU A 191 -12.30 -1.19 5.43
CA LEU A 191 -11.85 -2.50 5.93
C LEU A 191 -10.53 -2.39 6.71
N PHE A 192 -9.56 -1.61 6.22
CA PHE A 192 -8.31 -1.36 6.91
C PHE A 192 -8.55 -0.76 8.30
N GLU A 193 -9.40 0.26 8.39
CA GLU A 193 -9.72 0.90 9.66
C GLU A 193 -10.42 -0.06 10.63
N GLU A 194 -11.35 -0.87 10.15
CA GLU A 194 -12.05 -1.86 10.96
C GLU A 194 -11.08 -2.89 11.53
N ASP A 195 -10.11 -3.32 10.73
CA ASP A 195 -9.16 -4.37 11.12
C ASP A 195 -8.01 -3.84 11.97
N ILE A 196 -7.49 -2.64 11.69
CA ILE A 196 -6.43 -2.06 12.52
C ILE A 196 -6.94 -1.71 13.92
N LYS A 197 -8.19 -1.23 14.04
CA LYS A 197 -8.84 -1.00 15.35
C LYS A 197 -8.96 -2.29 16.15
N PHE A 198 -9.33 -3.39 15.50
CA PHE A 198 -9.36 -4.71 16.13
C PHE A 198 -7.95 -5.14 16.58
N LEU A 199 -6.93 -5.07 15.70
CA LEU A 199 -5.56 -5.43 16.06
C LEU A 199 -5.02 -4.61 17.24
N MET A 200 -5.34 -3.31 17.30
CA MET A 200 -4.91 -2.42 18.39
C MET A 200 -5.46 -2.82 19.77
N GLN A 201 -6.54 -3.61 19.83
CA GLN A 201 -7.06 -4.16 21.09
C GLN A 201 -6.17 -5.29 21.64
N HIS A 202 -5.36 -5.93 20.79
CA HIS A 202 -4.49 -7.05 21.15
C HIS A 202 -3.01 -6.68 20.91
N LYS A 203 -2.40 -5.94 21.84
CA LYS A 203 -1.07 -5.33 21.67
C LYS A 203 0.04 -6.29 21.24
N ASP A 204 0.12 -7.48 21.83
CA ASP A 204 1.18 -8.45 21.50
C ASP A 204 1.00 -8.97 20.06
N TYR A 205 -0.24 -9.27 19.68
CA TYR A 205 -0.57 -9.70 18.32
C TYR A 205 -0.36 -8.58 17.30
N PHE A 206 -0.69 -7.34 17.65
CA PHE A 206 -0.35 -6.16 16.85
C PHE A 206 1.16 -6.09 16.60
N ILE A 207 1.98 -6.20 17.64
CA ILE A 207 3.45 -6.12 17.52
C ILE A 207 3.98 -7.23 16.61
N GLU A 208 3.44 -8.44 16.72
CA GLU A 208 3.85 -9.57 15.89
C GLU A 208 3.48 -9.38 14.41
N TYR A 209 2.26 -8.90 14.12
CA TYR A 209 1.69 -8.94 12.77
C TYR A 209 1.60 -7.60 12.03
N ILE A 210 1.84 -6.45 12.67
CA ILE A 210 1.64 -5.13 12.04
C ILE A 210 2.42 -4.96 10.73
N ASN A 211 3.64 -5.50 10.65
CA ASN A 211 4.44 -5.47 9.42
C ASN A 211 3.74 -6.22 8.26
N MET A 212 3.23 -7.42 8.53
CA MET A 212 2.52 -8.22 7.52
C MET A 212 1.18 -7.57 7.16
N PHE A 213 0.48 -7.02 8.16
CA PHE A 213 -0.79 -6.32 8.00
C PHE A 213 -0.67 -5.10 7.08
N LEU A 214 0.28 -4.19 7.38
CA LEU A 214 0.51 -2.99 6.55
C LEU A 214 1.02 -3.35 5.16
N ALA A 215 1.93 -4.33 5.05
CA ALA A 215 2.42 -4.82 3.77
C ALA A 215 1.27 -5.37 2.91
N TYR A 216 0.36 -6.11 3.53
CA TYR A 216 -0.78 -6.71 2.83
C TYR A 216 -1.77 -5.66 2.34
N TYR A 217 -2.22 -4.76 3.21
CA TYR A 217 -3.19 -3.73 2.79
C TYR A 217 -2.60 -2.77 1.74
N TYR A 218 -1.30 -2.48 1.82
CA TYR A 218 -0.60 -1.78 0.74
C TYR A 218 -0.64 -2.57 -0.57
N PHE A 219 -0.27 -3.85 -0.55
CA PHE A 219 -0.28 -4.71 -1.74
C PHE A 219 -1.68 -4.90 -2.31
N PHE A 220 -2.67 -5.14 -1.45
CA PHE A 220 -4.08 -5.29 -1.80
C PHE A 220 -4.59 -4.04 -2.51
N TYR A 221 -4.37 -2.86 -1.93
CA TYR A 221 -4.82 -1.61 -2.54
C TYR A 221 -4.15 -1.35 -3.90
N ILE A 222 -2.82 -1.43 -4.00
CA ILE A 222 -2.14 -1.10 -5.26
C ILE A 222 -2.48 -2.10 -6.38
N THR A 223 -2.68 -3.38 -6.06
CA THR A 223 -3.03 -4.40 -7.07
C THR A 223 -4.48 -4.24 -7.52
N GLN A 224 -5.41 -3.93 -6.62
CA GLN A 224 -6.79 -3.61 -7.00
C GLN A 224 -6.86 -2.35 -7.86
N LEU A 225 -6.15 -1.29 -7.48
CA LEU A 225 -6.11 -0.06 -8.28
C LEU A 225 -5.54 -0.34 -9.68
N THR A 226 -4.48 -1.15 -9.76
CA THR A 226 -3.89 -1.58 -11.04
C THR A 226 -4.93 -2.24 -11.95
N LEU A 227 -5.73 -3.16 -11.40
CA LEU A 227 -6.78 -3.86 -12.14
C LEU A 227 -7.93 -2.93 -12.54
N LYS A 228 -8.38 -2.06 -11.63
CA LYS A 228 -9.46 -1.09 -11.90
C LYS A 228 -9.08 -0.12 -13.01
N LEU A 229 -7.87 0.43 -12.99
CA LEU A 229 -7.42 1.35 -14.04
C LEU A 229 -7.43 0.70 -15.44
N ASN A 230 -7.05 -0.57 -15.52
CA ASN A 230 -7.06 -1.32 -16.79
C ASN A 230 -8.47 -1.73 -17.25
N GLN A 231 -9.50 -1.60 -16.41
CA GLN A 231 -10.90 -1.82 -16.81
C GLN A 231 -11.53 -0.58 -17.44
N THR A 232 -10.86 0.57 -17.37
CA THR A 232 -11.26 1.87 -17.95
C THR A 232 -12.75 2.17 -17.70
N LYS A 233 -13.59 2.11 -18.73
CA LYS A 233 -15.02 2.44 -18.71
C LYS A 233 -15.88 1.40 -17.99
N LYS A 234 -15.35 0.20 -17.76
CA LYS A 234 -16.03 -0.92 -17.07
C LYS A 234 -15.57 -1.08 -15.62
N ALA A 235 -14.70 -0.19 -15.16
CA ALA A 235 -14.19 -0.23 -13.80
C ALA A 235 -15.30 0.11 -12.82
N ASP A 236 -15.48 -0.73 -11.81
CA ASP A 236 -16.35 -0.44 -10.67
C ASP A 236 -15.47 -0.22 -9.45
N PHE A 237 -15.32 1.01 -8.96
CA PHE A 237 -14.46 1.32 -7.82
C PHE A 237 -15.10 0.96 -6.45
N HIS A 238 -16.29 0.37 -6.45
CA HIS A 238 -17.05 -0.05 -5.27
C HIS A 238 -17.08 -1.57 -5.05
N SER A 239 -16.42 -2.36 -5.91
CA SER A 239 -16.24 -3.81 -5.74
C SER A 239 -14.78 -4.23 -5.81
N VAL A 240 -14.42 -5.33 -5.14
CA VAL A 240 -13.09 -5.93 -5.24
C VAL A 240 -13.03 -6.84 -6.48
N ASN A 241 -11.93 -6.77 -7.22
CA ASN A 241 -11.69 -7.74 -8.30
C ASN A 241 -11.24 -9.08 -7.73
N GLU A 242 -11.85 -10.16 -8.23
CA GLU A 242 -11.39 -11.52 -7.97
C GLU A 242 -9.92 -11.69 -8.40
N VAL A 243 -9.08 -12.04 -7.42
CA VAL A 243 -7.69 -12.44 -7.58
C VAL A 243 -7.43 -13.68 -6.72
N VAL A 244 -7.10 -14.79 -7.39
CA VAL A 244 -7.01 -16.10 -6.73
C VAL A 244 -5.60 -16.36 -6.22
N TYR A 245 -5.49 -16.69 -4.93
CA TYR A 245 -4.25 -17.05 -4.25
C TYR A 245 -4.07 -18.55 -4.17
N THR A 246 -2.82 -18.98 -4.01
CA THR A 246 -2.44 -20.35 -3.65
C THR A 246 -1.78 -20.38 -2.27
N LEU A 247 -1.69 -21.53 -1.65
CA LEU A 247 -1.09 -21.72 -0.32
C LEU A 247 0.35 -22.25 -0.43
N ASP A 248 1.15 -21.98 0.61
CA ASP A 248 2.55 -22.36 0.63
C ASP A 248 2.80 -23.87 0.51
N TRP A 249 1.91 -24.66 1.10
CA TRP A 249 2.01 -26.12 1.23
C TRP A 249 1.26 -26.90 0.13
N GLU A 250 0.55 -26.22 -0.77
CA GLU A 250 -0.17 -26.89 -1.85
C GLU A 250 0.61 -26.86 -3.18
N GLY A 251 0.28 -27.82 -4.06
CA GLY A 251 0.82 -27.91 -5.41
C GLY A 251 0.15 -26.93 -6.37
N ALA A 252 0.92 -26.32 -7.27
CA ALA A 252 0.42 -25.43 -8.32
C ALA A 252 0.64 -26.03 -9.71
N SER A 253 -0.30 -25.77 -10.63
CA SER A 253 -0.25 -26.21 -12.03
C SER A 253 -0.81 -25.12 -12.97
N LYS A 254 -0.54 -25.23 -14.28
CA LYS A 254 -1.15 -24.33 -15.29
C LYS A 254 -2.66 -24.43 -15.37
N SER A 255 -3.23 -25.59 -15.02
CA SER A 255 -4.67 -25.83 -15.07
C SER A 255 -5.43 -25.25 -13.88
N ARG A 256 -4.73 -24.85 -12.81
CA ARG A 256 -5.36 -24.20 -11.66
C ARG A 256 -5.82 -22.80 -12.04
N ILE A 257 -7.02 -22.44 -11.61
CA ILE A 257 -7.61 -21.12 -11.84
C ILE A 257 -6.70 -20.01 -11.30
N GLY A 258 -6.00 -20.26 -10.18
CA GLY A 258 -5.02 -19.34 -9.59
C GLY A 258 -3.83 -18.97 -10.47
N TYR A 259 -3.54 -19.71 -11.54
CA TYR A 259 -2.51 -19.32 -12.50
C TYR A 259 -2.96 -18.12 -13.36
N GLU A 260 -4.09 -18.25 -14.05
CA GLU A 260 -4.61 -17.22 -14.96
C GLU A 260 -5.27 -16.07 -14.18
N ARG A 261 -6.11 -16.39 -13.19
CA ARG A 261 -6.86 -15.41 -12.38
C ARG A 261 -6.09 -14.90 -11.15
N GLY A 262 -4.81 -15.23 -11.03
CA GLY A 262 -3.93 -14.76 -9.96
C GLY A 262 -2.98 -13.66 -10.42
N TYR A 263 -1.68 -13.83 -10.14
CA TYR A 263 -0.67 -12.80 -10.39
C TYR A 263 -0.50 -12.45 -11.87
N GLN A 264 -0.74 -13.38 -12.80
CA GLN A 264 -0.54 -13.09 -14.23
C GLN A 264 -1.43 -11.94 -14.70
N ARG A 265 -2.71 -11.94 -14.29
CA ARG A 265 -3.65 -10.84 -14.55
C ARG A 265 -3.15 -9.50 -14.03
N ILE A 266 -2.63 -9.47 -12.80
CA ILE A 266 -2.06 -8.24 -12.19
C ILE A 266 -0.81 -7.80 -12.96
N LYS A 267 0.08 -8.74 -13.27
CA LYS A 267 1.34 -8.48 -14.00
C LYS A 267 1.08 -7.92 -15.40
N ASP A 268 0.09 -8.44 -16.10
CA ASP A 268 -0.30 -7.94 -17.42
C ASP A 268 -0.90 -6.54 -17.33
N ALA A 269 -1.80 -6.29 -16.37
CA ALA A 269 -2.36 -4.96 -16.11
C ALA A 269 -1.29 -3.93 -15.67
N ALA A 270 -0.30 -4.35 -14.90
CA ALA A 270 0.76 -3.49 -14.41
C ALA A 270 1.63 -2.88 -15.53
N LYS A 271 1.68 -3.50 -16.72
CA LYS A 271 2.43 -2.98 -17.89
C LYS A 271 1.97 -1.57 -18.29
N ASN A 272 0.69 -1.27 -18.08
CA ASN A 272 0.05 -0.04 -18.53
C ASN A 272 -0.13 1.00 -17.41
N ILE A 273 0.25 0.67 -16.18
CA ILE A 273 -0.13 1.48 -15.01
C ILE A 273 0.48 2.88 -15.01
N LEU A 274 1.70 3.05 -15.55
CA LEU A 274 2.31 4.37 -15.73
C LEU A 274 1.54 5.21 -16.76
N VAL A 275 1.04 4.57 -17.82
CA VAL A 275 0.27 5.24 -18.88
C VAL A 275 -1.06 5.72 -18.32
N HIS A 276 -1.77 4.87 -17.57
CA HIS A 276 -2.98 5.28 -16.85
C HIS A 276 -2.71 6.44 -15.89
N ASN A 277 -1.64 6.35 -15.10
CA ASN A 277 -1.25 7.41 -14.17
C ASN A 277 -1.01 8.74 -14.91
N ASN A 278 -0.27 8.72 -16.02
CA ASN A 278 -0.02 9.92 -16.83
C ASN A 278 -1.29 10.45 -17.51
N CYS A 279 -2.16 9.57 -18.01
CA CYS A 279 -3.41 9.94 -18.64
C CYS A 279 -4.33 10.65 -17.64
N LEU A 280 -4.52 10.06 -16.45
CA LEU A 280 -5.27 10.70 -15.37
C LEU A 280 -4.60 12.00 -14.91
N GLU A 281 -3.28 12.04 -14.78
CA GLU A 281 -2.52 13.26 -14.45
C GLU A 281 -2.87 14.39 -15.43
N HIS A 282 -2.80 14.12 -16.74
CA HIS A 282 -3.10 15.10 -17.78
C HIS A 282 -4.57 15.56 -17.71
N LEU A 283 -5.53 14.63 -17.59
CA LEU A 283 -6.95 14.97 -17.48
C LEU A 283 -7.27 15.79 -16.23
N ASN A 284 -6.66 15.44 -15.09
CA ASN A 284 -6.81 16.20 -13.83
C ASN A 284 -6.21 17.61 -13.93
N PHE A 285 -5.13 17.80 -14.71
CA PHE A 285 -4.63 19.15 -15.01
C PHE A 285 -5.61 19.94 -15.89
N LEU A 286 -6.11 19.33 -16.96
CA LEU A 286 -7.00 20.00 -17.92
C LEU A 286 -8.35 20.39 -17.31
N LEU A 287 -8.85 19.64 -16.33
CA LEU A 287 -10.08 19.95 -15.60
C LEU A 287 -9.84 20.72 -14.28
N ASP A 288 -8.61 21.19 -14.05
CA ASP A 288 -8.16 21.86 -12.82
C ASP A 288 -8.67 21.23 -11.51
N THR A 289 -8.59 19.90 -11.40
CA THR A 289 -9.10 19.23 -10.20
C THR A 289 -8.26 19.60 -8.98
N THR A 290 -8.93 19.74 -7.82
CA THR A 290 -8.28 19.99 -6.53
C THR A 290 -7.76 18.70 -5.89
N THR A 291 -8.38 17.56 -6.23
CA THR A 291 -8.04 16.22 -5.76
C THR A 291 -7.96 15.26 -6.94
N ALA A 292 -7.11 14.24 -6.88
CA ALA A 292 -7.01 13.24 -7.94
C ALA A 292 -8.36 12.54 -8.17
N LYS A 293 -8.83 12.54 -9.41
CA LYS A 293 -10.06 11.86 -9.85
C LYS A 293 -9.72 10.62 -10.70
N SER A 294 -10.54 9.59 -10.56
CA SER A 294 -10.52 8.39 -11.41
C SER A 294 -11.08 8.72 -12.80
N TYR A 295 -11.01 7.78 -13.76
CA TYR A 295 -11.65 7.98 -15.06
C TYR A 295 -13.15 8.23 -14.94
N GLU A 296 -13.81 7.55 -14.01
CA GLU A 296 -15.23 7.76 -13.69
C GLU A 296 -15.47 9.17 -13.14
N GLY A 297 -14.73 9.60 -12.12
CA GLY A 297 -14.90 10.95 -11.56
C GLY A 297 -14.54 12.07 -12.55
N ILE A 298 -13.59 11.83 -13.46
CA ILE A 298 -13.30 12.77 -14.55
C ILE A 298 -14.48 12.85 -15.53
N ARG A 299 -15.13 11.72 -15.83
CA ARG A 299 -16.30 11.68 -16.70
C ARG A 299 -17.50 12.39 -16.06
N GLU A 300 -17.73 12.20 -14.77
CA GLU A 300 -18.77 12.90 -14.02
C GLU A 300 -18.58 14.42 -14.11
N ILE A 301 -17.36 14.90 -13.83
CA ILE A 301 -17.02 16.33 -13.98
C ILE A 301 -17.32 16.82 -15.40
N PHE A 302 -16.92 16.07 -16.43
CA PHE A 302 -17.20 16.44 -17.81
C PHE A 302 -18.71 16.47 -18.14
N GLN A 303 -19.49 15.55 -17.58
CA GLN A 303 -20.94 15.49 -17.80
C GLN A 303 -21.68 16.67 -17.17
N ASP A 304 -21.17 17.18 -16.04
CA ASP A 304 -21.73 18.32 -15.30
C ASP A 304 -21.41 19.68 -15.95
N LEU A 305 -20.52 19.74 -16.94
CA LEU A 305 -20.23 20.95 -17.72
C LEU A 305 -21.42 21.36 -18.60
N SER A 306 -21.52 22.66 -18.91
CA SER A 306 -22.44 23.13 -19.96
C SER A 306 -22.01 22.64 -21.35
N GLU A 307 -22.91 22.63 -22.33
CA GLU A 307 -22.59 22.14 -23.69
C GLU A 307 -21.47 22.96 -24.36
N ASP A 308 -21.43 24.27 -24.14
CA ASP A 308 -20.35 25.13 -24.63
C ASP A 308 -19.00 24.76 -23.99
N GLU A 309 -18.98 24.50 -22.68
CA GLU A 309 -17.78 24.08 -21.95
C GLU A 309 -17.30 22.68 -22.32
N LYS A 310 -18.23 21.76 -22.62
CA LYS A 310 -17.91 20.43 -23.16
C LYS A 310 -17.22 20.58 -24.50
N GLN A 311 -17.77 21.37 -25.40
CA GLN A 311 -17.19 21.58 -26.72
C GLN A 311 -15.80 22.24 -26.65
N ASP A 312 -15.64 23.24 -25.77
CA ASP A 312 -14.35 23.85 -25.48
C ASP A 312 -13.33 22.82 -24.97
N PHE A 313 -13.74 21.96 -24.03
CA PHE A 313 -12.88 20.92 -23.46
C PHE A 313 -12.43 19.90 -24.52
N LEU A 314 -13.37 19.42 -25.34
CA LEU A 314 -13.08 18.47 -26.41
C LEU A 314 -12.07 19.07 -27.40
N ASN A 315 -12.23 20.35 -27.77
CA ASN A 315 -11.30 21.05 -28.65
C ASN A 315 -9.90 21.17 -28.03
N VAL A 316 -9.82 21.47 -26.74
CA VAL A 316 -8.55 21.56 -25.99
C VAL A 316 -7.89 20.20 -25.89
N LEU A 317 -8.64 19.14 -25.62
CA LEU A 317 -8.13 17.77 -25.54
C LEU A 317 -7.61 17.30 -26.91
N LYS A 318 -8.32 17.59 -28.00
CA LYS A 318 -7.85 17.35 -29.38
C LYS A 318 -6.53 18.06 -29.65
N SER A 319 -6.46 19.36 -29.33
CA SER A 319 -5.25 20.16 -29.48
C SER A 319 -4.08 19.59 -28.67
N TRP A 320 -4.34 19.20 -27.43
CA TRP A 320 -3.33 18.63 -26.54
C TRP A 320 -2.81 17.27 -27.04
N ILE A 321 -3.67 16.40 -27.56
CA ILE A 321 -3.22 15.12 -28.14
C ILE A 321 -2.26 15.37 -29.30
N GLY A 322 -2.57 16.31 -30.19
CA GLY A 322 -1.70 16.71 -31.29
C GLY A 322 -0.35 17.27 -30.80
N GLU A 323 -0.39 18.20 -29.85
CA GLU A 323 0.80 18.81 -29.25
C GLU A 323 1.69 17.78 -28.53
N TYR A 324 1.09 16.91 -27.72
CA TYR A 324 1.81 15.86 -27.03
C TYR A 324 2.56 14.96 -28.03
N ARG A 325 1.86 14.45 -29.06
CA ARG A 325 2.45 13.61 -30.10
C ARG A 325 3.57 14.33 -30.84
N TYR A 326 3.42 15.62 -31.11
CA TYR A 326 4.51 16.44 -31.66
C TYR A 326 5.74 16.45 -30.75
N HIS A 327 5.60 16.72 -29.45
CA HIS A 327 6.74 16.78 -28.53
C HIS A 327 7.46 15.44 -28.34
N VAL A 328 6.74 14.31 -28.43
CA VAL A 328 7.34 12.97 -28.38
C VAL A 328 7.74 12.42 -29.74
N SER A 329 7.65 13.23 -30.81
CA SER A 329 8.01 12.86 -32.19
C SER A 329 7.21 11.68 -32.77
N LEU A 330 5.94 11.55 -32.38
CA LEU A 330 5.00 10.63 -33.00
C LEU A 330 4.27 11.29 -34.18
N LEU A 331 3.85 10.48 -35.15
CA LEU A 331 3.02 10.96 -36.26
C LEU A 331 1.66 11.45 -35.73
N PRO A 332 1.07 12.53 -36.28
CA PRO A 332 -0.30 12.92 -35.95
C PRO A 332 -1.28 11.77 -36.18
N LEU A 333 -2.37 11.73 -35.41
CA LEU A 333 -3.47 10.81 -35.69
C LEU A 333 -4.24 11.29 -36.92
N GLU A 334 -4.58 10.39 -37.83
CA GLU A 334 -5.32 10.72 -39.05
C GLU A 334 -6.72 11.27 -38.75
N THR A 335 -7.38 10.69 -37.73
CA THR A 335 -8.72 11.08 -37.30
C THR A 335 -8.77 11.16 -35.78
N LEU A 336 -9.30 12.27 -35.25
CA LEU A 336 -9.61 12.43 -33.83
C LEU A 336 -11.09 12.14 -33.57
N ALA A 337 -11.39 11.52 -32.44
CA ALA A 337 -12.78 11.29 -32.04
C ALA A 337 -13.49 12.61 -31.71
N ASP A 338 -14.81 12.63 -31.81
CA ASP A 338 -15.63 13.81 -31.49
C ASP A 338 -16.26 13.74 -30.10
N ASP A 339 -16.21 12.59 -29.45
CA ASP A 339 -16.69 12.37 -28.09
C ASP A 339 -15.55 12.29 -27.06
N PHE A 340 -15.89 12.59 -25.80
CA PHE A 340 -14.94 12.59 -24.69
C PHE A 340 -14.21 11.26 -24.52
N ASP A 341 -14.96 10.17 -24.64
CA ASP A 341 -14.49 8.82 -24.39
C ASP A 341 -13.48 8.36 -25.44
N GLY A 342 -13.75 8.63 -26.72
CA GLY A 342 -12.82 8.36 -27.82
C GLY A 342 -11.54 9.20 -27.70
N LEU A 343 -11.64 10.46 -27.27
CA LEU A 343 -10.45 11.30 -27.07
C LEU A 343 -9.60 10.85 -25.89
N VAL A 344 -10.20 10.39 -24.79
CA VAL A 344 -9.46 9.81 -23.66
C VAL A 344 -8.72 8.54 -24.09
N ASP A 345 -9.36 7.68 -24.88
CA ASP A 345 -8.72 6.47 -25.43
C ASP A 345 -7.55 6.84 -26.36
N GLN A 346 -7.70 7.88 -27.21
CA GLN A 346 -6.64 8.39 -28.08
C GLN A 346 -5.49 9.07 -27.33
N LEU A 347 -5.78 9.77 -26.23
CA LEU A 347 -4.77 10.29 -25.32
C LEU A 347 -3.99 9.16 -24.66
N PHE A 348 -4.68 8.13 -24.16
CA PHE A 348 -4.05 6.95 -23.58
C PHE A 348 -3.13 6.26 -24.59
N LEU A 349 -3.61 6.02 -25.81
CA LEU A 349 -2.81 5.42 -26.89
C LEU A 349 -1.55 6.24 -27.18
N SER A 350 -1.71 7.56 -27.31
CA SER A 350 -0.58 8.46 -27.56
C SER A 350 0.45 8.40 -26.43
N LEU A 351 0.01 8.36 -25.18
CA LEU A 351 0.88 8.19 -24.02
C LEU A 351 1.57 6.82 -24.01
N ASP A 352 0.86 5.75 -24.37
CA ASP A 352 1.45 4.40 -24.42
C ASP A 352 2.56 4.31 -25.48
N GLU A 353 2.36 4.91 -26.65
CA GLU A 353 3.34 5.02 -27.73
C GLU A 353 4.52 5.94 -27.34
N GLY A 354 4.24 7.06 -26.68
CA GLY A 354 5.24 8.10 -26.39
C GLY A 354 6.12 7.79 -25.18
N VAL A 355 5.64 6.99 -24.22
CA VAL A 355 6.41 6.64 -23.02
C VAL A 355 7.30 5.41 -23.30
N PRO A 356 8.63 5.51 -23.09
CA PRO A 356 9.54 4.39 -23.32
C PRO A 356 9.18 3.14 -22.51
N LYS A 357 9.31 1.97 -23.15
CA LYS A 357 9.00 0.67 -22.56
C LYS A 357 9.75 0.43 -21.25
N GLU A 358 11.03 0.80 -21.18
CA GLU A 358 11.87 0.65 -19.99
C GLU A 358 11.33 1.46 -18.81
N THR A 359 10.76 2.64 -19.08
CA THR A 359 10.16 3.48 -18.04
C THR A 359 8.85 2.86 -17.53
N LYS A 360 7.99 2.35 -18.44
CA LYS A 360 6.77 1.61 -18.08
C LYS A 360 7.10 0.39 -17.20
N THR A 361 8.06 -0.42 -17.63
CA THR A 361 8.52 -1.60 -16.87
C THR A 361 9.09 -1.21 -15.50
N ARG A 362 9.93 -0.18 -15.41
CA ARG A 362 10.52 0.25 -14.12
C ARG A 362 9.48 0.70 -13.10
N PHE A 363 8.42 1.36 -13.54
CA PHE A 363 7.35 1.83 -12.67
C PHE A 363 6.55 0.64 -12.09
N ALA A 364 6.21 -0.33 -12.93
CA ALA A 364 5.48 -1.55 -12.54
C ALA A 364 6.25 -2.43 -11.53
N LEU A 365 7.59 -2.40 -11.54
CA LEU A 365 8.41 -3.20 -10.63
C LEU A 365 8.09 -2.95 -9.16
N SER A 366 7.57 -1.78 -8.77
CA SER A 366 7.22 -1.50 -7.37
C SER A 366 6.17 -2.46 -6.81
N ILE A 367 5.23 -2.94 -7.64
CA ILE A 367 4.25 -3.98 -7.27
C ILE A 367 4.96 -5.32 -7.07
N GLU A 368 5.90 -5.64 -7.96
CA GLU A 368 6.64 -6.89 -7.93
C GLU A 368 7.63 -6.97 -6.75
N GLU A 369 8.26 -5.88 -6.32
CA GLU A 369 9.18 -5.87 -5.17
C GLU A 369 8.45 -6.28 -3.87
N ILE A 370 7.30 -5.65 -3.57
CA ILE A 370 6.52 -6.01 -2.37
C ILE A 370 5.90 -7.41 -2.52
N GLY A 371 5.40 -7.74 -3.73
CA GLY A 371 4.85 -9.05 -4.03
C GLY A 371 5.88 -10.15 -3.79
N LYS A 372 7.08 -10.05 -4.36
CA LYS A 372 8.16 -11.04 -4.17
C LYS A 372 8.57 -11.21 -2.72
N ARG A 373 8.49 -10.15 -1.92
CA ARG A 373 8.88 -10.21 -0.52
C ARG A 373 7.87 -10.99 0.35
N TYR A 374 6.58 -10.86 0.04
CA TYR A 374 5.50 -11.32 0.94
C TYR A 374 4.44 -12.22 0.30
N PHE A 375 4.01 -11.94 -0.94
CA PHE A 375 2.76 -12.46 -1.50
C PHE A 375 2.92 -13.21 -2.82
N LEU A 376 4.15 -13.37 -3.31
CA LEU A 376 4.48 -14.08 -4.54
C LEU A 376 5.47 -15.19 -4.29
N LYS A 377 5.19 -16.35 -4.86
CA LYS A 377 6.09 -17.51 -4.84
C LYS A 377 6.40 -17.96 -6.26
N THR A 378 7.66 -18.27 -6.53
CA THR A 378 8.04 -18.86 -7.82
C THR A 378 7.61 -20.32 -7.87
N ARG A 379 6.96 -20.72 -8.96
CA ARG A 379 6.48 -22.09 -9.20
C ARG A 379 7.14 -22.65 -10.48
N GLY A 380 8.47 -22.53 -10.56
CA GLY A 380 9.27 -23.02 -11.69
C GLY A 380 8.90 -22.37 -13.02
N ILE A 381 8.52 -23.18 -14.01
CA ILE A 381 8.15 -22.73 -15.36
C ILE A 381 6.89 -21.84 -15.36
N LEU A 382 6.08 -21.88 -14.29
CA LEU A 382 4.91 -21.00 -14.14
C LEU A 382 5.28 -19.56 -13.79
N GLY A 383 6.53 -19.32 -13.37
CA GLY A 383 6.95 -18.02 -12.83
C GLY A 383 6.31 -17.74 -11.47
N TYR A 384 6.06 -16.46 -11.19
CA TYR A 384 5.46 -16.03 -9.92
C TYR A 384 3.95 -16.23 -9.90
N MET A 385 3.45 -16.75 -8.78
CA MET A 385 2.02 -16.87 -8.48
C MET A 385 1.72 -16.21 -7.14
N LEU A 386 0.49 -15.70 -7.00
CA LEU A 386 -0.03 -15.21 -5.72
C LEU A 386 -0.03 -16.36 -4.70
N ASN A 387 0.53 -16.09 -3.53
CA ASN A 387 0.81 -17.11 -2.53
C ASN A 387 0.56 -16.57 -1.13
N ILE A 388 0.00 -17.42 -0.28
CA ILE A 388 -0.29 -17.17 1.13
C ILE A 388 0.51 -18.13 1.99
N SER A 389 1.27 -17.56 2.93
CA SER A 389 1.94 -18.32 3.99
C SER A 389 0.97 -18.67 5.12
N GLN A 390 1.35 -19.62 5.97
CA GLN A 390 0.56 -19.98 7.13
C GLN A 390 0.35 -18.77 8.06
N ASP A 391 1.41 -18.00 8.33
CA ASP A 391 1.33 -16.81 9.19
C ASP A 391 0.39 -15.76 8.63
N PHE A 392 0.42 -15.51 7.31
CA PHE A 392 -0.48 -14.55 6.68
C PHE A 392 -1.94 -15.06 6.69
N LEU A 393 -2.16 -16.37 6.47
CA LEU A 393 -3.50 -16.95 6.60
C LEU A 393 -4.04 -16.81 8.02
N LEU A 394 -3.21 -17.00 9.05
CA LEU A 394 -3.62 -16.82 10.44
C LEU A 394 -3.97 -15.36 10.75
N LEU A 395 -3.17 -14.41 10.27
CA LEU A 395 -3.51 -12.98 10.35
C LEU A 395 -4.86 -12.68 9.69
N LEU A 396 -5.03 -13.14 8.46
CA LEU A 396 -6.26 -12.94 7.68
C LEU A 396 -7.47 -13.57 8.39
N THR A 397 -7.32 -14.77 8.95
CA THR A 397 -8.35 -15.46 9.72
C THR A 397 -8.72 -14.67 10.96
N THR A 398 -7.72 -14.19 11.70
CA THR A 398 -7.89 -13.44 12.94
C THR A 398 -8.69 -12.16 12.72
N ILE A 399 -8.30 -11.34 11.73
CA ILE A 399 -9.03 -10.09 11.41
C ILE A 399 -10.38 -10.35 10.71
N SER A 400 -10.61 -11.55 10.17
CA SER A 400 -11.89 -11.92 9.56
C SER A 400 -12.91 -12.44 10.58
N VAL A 401 -12.45 -13.23 11.56
CA VAL A 401 -13.30 -13.82 12.61
C VAL A 401 -13.55 -12.81 13.73
N LYS A 402 -12.51 -12.08 14.16
CA LYS A 402 -12.56 -11.17 15.32
C LYS A 402 -13.03 -11.90 16.58
N ASP A 403 -13.86 -11.26 17.40
CA ASP A 403 -14.31 -11.78 18.69
C ASP A 403 -15.42 -12.84 18.62
N GLU A 404 -16.09 -12.95 17.46
CA GLU A 404 -17.24 -13.83 17.30
C GLU A 404 -16.98 -14.94 16.29
N ARG A 405 -17.27 -16.19 16.67
CA ARG A 405 -17.16 -17.32 15.73
C ARG A 405 -17.97 -17.06 14.46
N LYS A 406 -17.44 -17.49 13.32
CA LYS A 406 -18.11 -17.37 12.02
C LYS A 406 -18.27 -18.72 11.35
N SER A 407 -19.29 -18.88 10.51
CA SER A 407 -19.37 -20.06 9.67
C SER A 407 -18.17 -20.09 8.73
N LEU A 408 -17.66 -21.28 8.39
CA LEU A 408 -16.52 -21.40 7.47
C LEU A 408 -16.78 -20.68 6.12
N LYS A 409 -18.02 -20.74 5.64
CA LYS A 409 -18.46 -20.03 4.43
C LYS A 409 -18.34 -18.52 4.57
N ASP A 410 -18.71 -17.97 5.72
CA ASP A 410 -18.60 -16.54 5.97
C ASP A 410 -17.15 -16.11 6.17
N VAL A 411 -16.29 -16.97 6.73
CA VAL A 411 -14.83 -16.70 6.78
C VAL A 411 -14.25 -16.56 5.38
N PHE A 412 -14.60 -17.45 4.44
CA PHE A 412 -14.16 -17.29 3.05
C PHE A 412 -14.70 -16.01 2.40
N ARG A 413 -15.95 -15.61 2.67
CA ARG A 413 -16.48 -14.31 2.21
C ARG A 413 -15.71 -13.13 2.80
N GLU A 414 -15.31 -13.21 4.06
CA GLU A 414 -14.47 -12.19 4.70
C GLU A 414 -13.06 -12.11 4.08
N PHE A 415 -12.52 -13.24 3.62
CA PHE A 415 -11.28 -13.26 2.82
C PHE A 415 -11.47 -12.57 1.47
N GLU A 416 -12.57 -12.85 0.78
CA GLU A 416 -12.90 -12.25 -0.52
C GLU A 416 -13.10 -10.73 -0.42
N LYS A 417 -13.75 -10.24 0.65
CA LYS A 417 -13.83 -8.80 0.94
C LYS A 417 -12.46 -8.14 1.05
N ARG A 418 -11.49 -8.86 1.62
CA ARG A 418 -10.09 -8.43 1.74
C ARG A 418 -9.28 -8.72 0.48
N GLY A 419 -9.89 -9.27 -0.57
CA GLY A 419 -9.24 -9.53 -1.85
C GLY A 419 -8.45 -10.83 -1.92
N VAL A 420 -8.68 -11.77 -1.01
CA VAL A 420 -8.14 -13.13 -1.09
C VAL A 420 -9.23 -14.09 -1.55
N PHE A 421 -9.10 -14.59 -2.78
CA PHE A 421 -9.97 -15.62 -3.31
C PHE A 421 -9.24 -16.95 -3.35
N PHE A 422 -9.95 -18.03 -3.08
CA PHE A 422 -9.43 -19.39 -3.11
C PHE A 422 -10.24 -20.24 -4.09
N ASP A 423 -9.54 -21.05 -4.89
CA ASP A 423 -10.19 -22.14 -5.61
C ASP A 423 -10.57 -23.26 -4.63
N ARG A 424 -11.40 -24.21 -5.08
CA ARG A 424 -11.89 -25.32 -4.23
C ARG A 424 -10.75 -26.11 -3.58
N HIS A 425 -9.67 -26.36 -4.33
CA HIS A 425 -8.50 -27.06 -3.80
C HIS A 425 -7.86 -26.28 -2.65
N SER A 426 -7.65 -24.98 -2.83
CA SER A 426 -7.09 -24.12 -1.78
C SER A 426 -8.02 -24.03 -0.57
N GLN A 427 -9.34 -23.98 -0.79
CA GLN A 427 -10.32 -24.03 0.31
C GLN A 427 -10.20 -25.33 1.12
N ASP A 428 -10.09 -26.48 0.45
CA ASP A 428 -9.92 -27.78 1.11
C ASP A 428 -8.61 -27.83 1.94
N GLU A 429 -7.53 -27.25 1.43
CA GLU A 429 -6.25 -27.13 2.14
C GLU A 429 -6.30 -26.17 3.35
N VAL A 430 -7.08 -25.07 3.25
CA VAL A 430 -7.36 -24.19 4.42
C VAL A 430 -8.11 -24.97 5.50
N VAL A 431 -9.13 -25.75 5.12
CA VAL A 431 -9.93 -26.55 6.07
C VAL A 431 -9.06 -27.57 6.80
N GLN A 432 -8.18 -28.27 6.08
CA GLN A 432 -7.24 -29.23 6.68
C GLN A 432 -6.31 -28.56 7.69
N LEU A 433 -5.79 -27.37 7.36
CA LEU A 433 -4.95 -26.61 8.29
C LEU A 433 -5.73 -26.14 9.51
N PHE A 434 -6.95 -25.62 9.35
CA PHE A 434 -7.78 -25.18 10.47
C PHE A 434 -8.15 -26.33 11.41
N ASP A 435 -8.43 -27.53 10.88
CA ASP A 435 -8.66 -28.73 11.69
C ASP A 435 -7.39 -29.10 12.48
N LYS A 436 -6.21 -29.09 11.82
CA LYS A 436 -4.90 -29.35 12.46
C LYS A 436 -4.57 -28.36 13.58
N LEU A 437 -4.95 -27.09 13.41
CA LEU A 437 -4.75 -26.02 14.41
C LEU A 437 -5.89 -25.94 15.43
N ASN A 438 -6.86 -26.86 15.38
CA ASN A 438 -8.03 -26.90 16.26
C ASN A 438 -8.88 -25.60 16.25
N LEU A 439 -8.91 -24.92 15.09
CA LEU A 439 -9.67 -23.69 14.89
C LEU A 439 -11.13 -23.96 14.51
N LEU A 440 -11.48 -25.20 14.15
CA LEU A 440 -12.83 -25.60 13.74
C LEU A 440 -13.66 -26.14 14.92
N ASP A 441 -14.92 -25.73 14.98
CA ASP A 441 -15.99 -26.39 15.75
C ASP A 441 -16.92 -27.15 14.79
N LYS A 442 -17.08 -28.45 15.01
CA LYS A 442 -18.04 -29.31 14.30
C LYS A 442 -19.33 -29.37 15.13
N LYS A 443 -20.44 -28.85 14.60
CA LYS A 443 -21.72 -28.74 15.33
C LYS A 443 -22.78 -29.79 14.97
N SER A 444 -22.51 -30.72 14.06
CA SER A 444 -23.50 -31.73 13.64
C SER A 444 -22.88 -33.11 13.62
N ASP A 445 -23.62 -34.10 14.11
CA ASP A 445 -23.35 -35.54 13.90
C ASP A 445 -23.34 -35.90 12.39
N SER A 446 -23.86 -35.02 11.52
CA SER A 446 -23.78 -35.12 10.05
C SER A 446 -22.55 -34.44 9.42
N GLY A 447 -21.78 -33.64 10.17
CA GLY A 447 -20.57 -32.95 9.68
C GLY A 447 -20.80 -31.69 8.80
N ASP A 448 -22.04 -31.31 8.49
CA ASP A 448 -22.33 -30.29 7.44
C ASP A 448 -22.06 -28.81 7.83
N ALA A 449 -22.07 -28.48 9.12
CA ALA A 449 -21.88 -27.09 9.57
C ALA A 449 -20.59 -26.94 10.38
N GLN A 450 -19.58 -26.33 9.76
CA GLN A 450 -18.29 -25.99 10.36
C GLN A 450 -18.22 -24.50 10.70
N TYR A 451 -17.74 -24.20 11.91
CA TYR A 451 -17.50 -22.84 12.39
C TYR A 451 -16.03 -22.65 12.73
N VAL A 452 -15.50 -21.45 12.50
CA VAL A 452 -14.14 -21.05 12.87
C VAL A 452 -14.20 -20.24 14.16
N LYS A 453 -13.38 -20.62 15.14
CA LYS A 453 -13.24 -19.93 16.43
C LYS A 453 -12.40 -18.66 16.31
N PRO A 454 -12.64 -17.66 17.17
CA PRO A 454 -11.67 -16.59 17.42
C PRO A 454 -10.28 -17.15 17.72
N VAL A 455 -9.25 -16.49 17.19
CA VAL A 455 -7.83 -16.88 17.37
C VAL A 455 -7.21 -16.20 18.59
N LEU A 456 -7.72 -15.02 18.97
CA LEU A 456 -7.19 -14.16 20.05
C LEU A 456 -7.97 -14.26 21.35
#